data_AF-D6D2H5-F1
#
_entry.id   AF-D6D2H5-F1
#
_cell.length_a   1.000
_cell.length_b   1.000
_cell.length_c   1.000
_cell.angle_alpha   90.00
_cell.angle_beta   90.00
_cell.angle_gamma   90.00
#
_symmetry.space_group_name_H-M   'P 1'
#
loop_
_entity.id
_entity.type
_entity.pdbx_description
1 polymer ?
#
loop_
_entity_poly.entity_id
_entity_poly.type
_entity_poly.pdbx_seq_one_letter_code
_entity_poly.pdbx_strand_id
1 'polypeptide(L)'
;MIGTIGNKYFVTEKNVNFAIKNMALLKTSKSMYIMYFLWLYLSSWDYKHYEFNAISGSIQKFLSLDAMRNIPVPFNYDIAVAFNKQVSNICRCITNLKEENIQLIKQRNELLPLLMNGQAVLNSDLAVSYIIYKDVNIRIMKENIIQAIVAKMQRDLDCRQMAQLKAVLTSELHNVEIIEKEECVYQQTQENEQFLNSFISAKKIEGCSDKTLAYYRNTIERLLVTLSMAICHITTSDIRTYLSDYQEEHQSSKVTIDNMRRIFSSFFAWLEDEDYIAKSPVRRIHKVKTDSLVKEVLSDEQLEQLRDSCTNKRDLAIIDFLSSTGIRVGELVKLNREDIDFHERQCVVFGKGNKERVVYFNARTKLHLQQYLNGRTDDNPALFVSLHSPHTRLTISGVEVRIRKLGHTLSMPKVHPHKFRRTLATMAIDKGMPIEQVQRLLGHVRIDTTLHYAIVNQNNVKLAHKKYLG
;
A
#
# COMPACT_ATOMS: atom_id res chain seq x y z
N MET A 1 -20.00 -41.94 -29.46
CA MET A 1 -19.69 -41.87 -28.02
C MET A 1 -18.19 -42.10 -27.88
N ILE A 2 -17.49 -41.25 -27.14
CA ILE A 2 -16.02 -40.99 -27.16
C ILE A 2 -15.60 -39.94 -28.22
N GLY A 3 -15.00 -38.84 -27.73
CA GLY A 3 -13.98 -38.03 -28.40
C GLY A 3 -14.40 -37.09 -29.54
N THR A 4 -14.52 -35.79 -29.26
CA THR A 4 -14.21 -34.70 -30.22
C THR A 4 -13.83 -33.41 -29.48
N ILE A 5 -12.72 -33.46 -28.73
CA ILE A 5 -11.90 -32.27 -28.50
C ILE A 5 -11.15 -32.04 -29.82
N GLY A 6 -11.48 -31.01 -30.59
CA GLY A 6 -10.67 -30.65 -31.75
C GLY A 6 -11.42 -30.20 -32.99
N ASN A 7 -12.17 -29.10 -32.90
CA ASN A 7 -12.33 -28.25 -34.08
C ASN A 7 -11.32 -27.11 -33.98
N LYS A 8 -10.23 -27.24 -34.75
CA LYS A 8 -9.31 -26.13 -35.01
C LYS A 8 -9.97 -25.20 -36.02
N TYR A 9 -10.31 -23.99 -35.59
CA TYR A 9 -10.75 -22.93 -36.50
C TYR A 9 -9.49 -22.29 -37.11
N PHE A 10 -9.30 -22.45 -38.41
CA PHE A 10 -8.26 -21.74 -39.17
C PHE A 10 -8.83 -20.44 -39.71
N VAL A 11 -8.03 -19.37 -39.69
CA VAL A 11 -8.42 -18.02 -40.18
C VAL A 11 -8.44 -18.01 -41.71
N THR A 12 -9.35 -18.76 -42.33
CA THR A 12 -9.59 -18.72 -43.77
C THR A 12 -11.07 -18.87 -44.07
N GLU A 13 -11.89 -17.91 -43.64
CA GLU A 13 -13.24 -17.73 -44.19
C GLU A 13 -13.51 -16.24 -44.45
N LYS A 14 -13.23 -15.84 -45.70
CA LYS A 14 -13.73 -14.73 -46.53
C LYS A 14 -14.05 -13.33 -45.97
N ASN A 15 -14.03 -13.03 -44.68
CA ASN A 15 -14.55 -11.76 -44.14
C ASN A 15 -13.66 -11.05 -43.09
N VAL A 16 -12.37 -11.39 -42.98
CA VAL A 16 -11.49 -10.73 -41.99
C VAL A 16 -10.18 -10.29 -42.66
N ASN A 17 -10.13 -9.02 -43.10
CA ASN A 17 -8.90 -8.35 -43.52
C ASN A 17 -8.20 -7.75 -42.29
N PHE A 18 -6.92 -8.08 -42.08
CA PHE A 18 -6.16 -7.78 -40.86
C PHE A 18 -4.95 -6.87 -41.15
N ALA A 19 -4.79 -5.80 -40.38
CA ALA A 19 -3.57 -4.98 -40.30
C ALA A 19 -3.17 -4.80 -38.82
N ILE A 20 -1.89 -4.99 -38.50
CA ILE A 20 -1.39 -5.14 -37.13
C ILE A 20 -1.22 -3.78 -36.44
N LYS A 21 -2.12 -3.54 -35.49
CA LYS A 21 -1.89 -2.96 -34.15
C LYS A 21 -2.80 -3.76 -33.21
N ASN A 22 -2.52 -3.82 -31.91
CA ASN A 22 -3.18 -4.61 -30.83
C ASN A 22 -4.73 -4.46 -30.67
N MET A 23 -5.44 -3.97 -31.68
CA MET A 23 -6.84 -3.59 -31.73
C MET A 23 -7.64 -4.24 -32.88
N ALA A 24 -7.02 -5.05 -33.74
CA ALA A 24 -7.69 -5.56 -34.95
C ALA A 24 -8.70 -6.70 -34.69
N LEU A 25 -8.52 -7.49 -33.61
CA LEU A 25 -9.52 -8.48 -33.16
C LEU A 25 -10.85 -7.85 -32.71
N LEU A 26 -10.83 -6.56 -32.33
CA LEU A 26 -12.04 -5.84 -31.90
C LEU A 26 -12.92 -5.37 -33.06
N LYS A 27 -12.39 -5.20 -34.28
CA LYS A 27 -13.14 -4.55 -35.37
C LYS A 27 -14.00 -5.48 -36.23
N THR A 28 -13.91 -6.80 -36.06
CA THR A 28 -14.54 -7.75 -37.00
C THR A 28 -15.59 -8.67 -36.39
N SER A 29 -15.71 -8.72 -35.06
CA SER A 29 -16.80 -9.48 -34.40
C SER A 29 -18.09 -8.68 -34.39
N LYS A 30 -19.16 -9.21 -35.01
CA LYS A 30 -20.53 -8.65 -34.90
C LYS A 30 -21.12 -8.80 -33.50
N SER A 31 -20.48 -9.58 -32.63
CA SER A 31 -20.96 -9.87 -31.27
C SER A 31 -20.06 -9.21 -30.21
N MET A 32 -20.63 -8.21 -29.53
CA MET A 32 -19.90 -7.35 -28.58
C MET A 32 -19.39 -8.11 -27.35
N TYR A 33 -20.10 -9.14 -26.86
CA TYR A 33 -19.66 -9.90 -25.69
C TYR A 33 -18.49 -10.84 -25.99
N ILE A 34 -18.44 -11.42 -27.19
CA ILE A 34 -17.31 -12.23 -27.66
C ILE A 34 -16.06 -11.37 -27.77
N MET A 35 -16.23 -10.13 -28.23
CA MET A 35 -15.15 -9.15 -28.32
C MET A 35 -14.55 -8.82 -26.94
N TYR A 36 -15.38 -8.56 -25.93
CA TYR A 36 -14.91 -8.29 -24.57
C TYR A 36 -14.26 -9.53 -23.92
N PHE A 37 -14.83 -10.71 -24.13
CA PHE A 37 -14.27 -11.96 -23.63
C PHE A 37 -12.87 -12.22 -24.22
N LEU A 38 -12.72 -12.09 -25.54
CA LEU A 38 -11.43 -12.25 -26.22
C LEU A 38 -10.42 -11.17 -25.78
N TRP A 39 -10.84 -9.92 -25.63
CA TRP A 39 -9.96 -8.85 -25.16
C TRP A 39 -9.44 -9.11 -23.74
N LEU A 40 -10.31 -9.53 -22.82
CA LEU A 40 -9.91 -9.89 -21.46
C LEU A 40 -9.04 -11.14 -21.42
N TYR A 41 -9.37 -12.15 -22.23
CA TYR A 41 -8.56 -13.37 -22.33
C TYR A 41 -7.15 -13.07 -22.84
N LEU A 42 -7.01 -12.30 -23.92
CA LEU A 42 -5.72 -11.92 -24.48
C LEU A 42 -4.94 -10.95 -23.58
N SER A 43 -5.66 -10.16 -22.78
CA SER A 43 -5.05 -9.25 -21.80
C SER A 43 -4.74 -9.94 -20.46
N SER A 44 -5.21 -11.17 -20.27
CA SER A 44 -5.08 -11.91 -19.01
C SER A 44 -3.63 -12.25 -18.70
N TRP A 45 -3.34 -12.36 -17.41
CA TRP A 45 -2.02 -12.77 -16.96
C TRP A 45 -1.66 -14.17 -17.44
N ASP A 46 -2.64 -15.08 -17.49
CA ASP A 46 -2.46 -16.46 -17.97
C ASP A 46 -2.06 -16.51 -19.45
N TYR A 47 -2.67 -15.70 -20.31
CA TYR A 47 -2.30 -15.63 -21.73
C TYR A 47 -0.93 -14.98 -21.92
N LYS A 48 -0.65 -13.88 -21.20
CA LYS A 48 0.69 -13.26 -21.20
C LYS A 48 1.77 -14.21 -20.68
N HIS A 49 1.45 -15.07 -19.71
CA HIS A 49 2.35 -16.07 -19.17
C HIS A 49 2.52 -17.26 -20.14
N TYR A 50 1.47 -17.69 -20.83
CA TYR A 50 1.56 -18.66 -21.93
C TYR A 50 2.40 -18.12 -23.09
N GLU A 51 2.20 -16.88 -23.51
CA GLU A 51 3.02 -16.17 -24.51
C GLU A 51 4.48 -16.12 -24.04
N PHE A 52 4.74 -15.74 -22.80
CA PHE A 52 6.10 -15.69 -22.24
C PHE A 52 6.79 -17.06 -22.17
N ASN A 53 6.06 -18.13 -21.84
CA ASN A 53 6.60 -19.48 -21.70
C ASN A 53 6.72 -20.22 -23.05
N ALA A 54 5.80 -19.99 -23.99
CA ALA A 54 5.85 -20.54 -25.35
C ALA A 54 6.91 -19.84 -26.21
N ILE A 55 7.31 -18.62 -25.84
CA ILE A 55 8.31 -17.78 -26.54
C ILE A 55 9.60 -17.70 -25.70
N SER A 56 10.20 -18.85 -25.39
CA SER A 56 11.57 -18.91 -24.89
C SER A 56 12.50 -19.45 -25.99
N GLY A 57 13.47 -18.63 -26.41
CA GLY A 57 14.46 -18.94 -27.45
C GLY A 57 14.68 -17.78 -28.44
N SER A 58 15.83 -17.77 -29.13
CA SER A 58 16.30 -16.75 -30.09
C SER A 58 15.46 -16.62 -31.39
N ILE A 59 14.18 -16.99 -31.34
CA ILE A 59 13.21 -17.02 -32.46
C ILE A 59 12.39 -15.71 -32.51
N GLN A 60 12.76 -14.69 -31.74
CA GLN A 60 12.11 -13.38 -31.80
C GLN A 60 12.19 -12.72 -33.19
N LYS A 61 13.07 -13.19 -34.08
CA LYS A 61 13.30 -12.59 -35.41
C LYS A 61 12.37 -13.06 -36.54
N PHE A 62 11.57 -14.12 -36.38
CA PHE A 62 10.82 -14.69 -37.52
C PHE A 62 9.44 -15.31 -37.19
N LEU A 63 8.66 -14.74 -36.28
CA LEU A 63 7.22 -15.05 -36.24
C LEU A 63 6.54 -14.28 -37.38
N SER A 64 6.33 -14.97 -38.51
CA SER A 64 5.60 -14.43 -39.65
C SER A 64 4.12 -14.25 -39.30
N LEU A 65 3.47 -13.29 -39.97
CA LEU A 65 2.02 -13.03 -39.88
C LEU A 65 1.19 -14.31 -40.06
N ASP A 66 1.66 -15.25 -40.89
CA ASP A 66 1.01 -16.54 -41.15
C ASP A 66 1.17 -17.53 -39.99
N ALA A 67 2.28 -17.50 -39.25
CA ALA A 67 2.46 -18.34 -38.07
C ALA A 67 1.49 -17.91 -36.94
N MET A 68 1.30 -16.60 -36.75
CA MET A 68 0.34 -16.08 -35.76
C MET A 68 -1.12 -16.41 -36.10
N ARG A 69 -1.49 -16.45 -37.39
CA ARG A 69 -2.84 -16.81 -37.86
C ARG A 69 -3.24 -18.26 -37.55
N ASN A 70 -2.27 -19.13 -37.33
CA ASN A 70 -2.47 -20.55 -37.08
C ASN A 70 -2.41 -20.94 -35.59
N ILE A 71 -2.26 -19.97 -34.69
CA ILE A 71 -2.28 -20.23 -33.24
C ILE A 71 -3.74 -20.47 -32.82
N PRO A 72 -4.09 -21.69 -32.35
CA PRO A 72 -5.44 -21.96 -31.91
C PRO A 72 -5.76 -21.17 -30.65
N VAL A 73 -6.75 -20.29 -30.71
CA VAL A 73 -7.31 -19.66 -29.50
C VAL A 73 -8.27 -20.67 -28.88
N PRO A 74 -8.05 -21.14 -27.64
CA PRO A 74 -8.98 -22.05 -26.98
C PRO A 74 -10.26 -21.27 -26.62
N PHE A 75 -11.21 -21.26 -27.55
CA PHE A 75 -12.51 -20.65 -27.36
C PHE A 75 -13.50 -21.73 -26.91
N ASN A 76 -13.97 -21.64 -25.68
CA ASN A 76 -15.05 -22.47 -25.16
C ASN A 76 -16.35 -21.65 -25.15
N TYR A 77 -17.31 -22.05 -25.99
CA TYR A 77 -18.58 -21.35 -26.16
C TYR A 77 -19.39 -21.28 -24.86
N ASP A 78 -19.40 -22.35 -24.06
CA ASP A 78 -20.16 -22.41 -22.81
C ASP A 78 -19.63 -21.42 -21.77
N ILE A 79 -18.30 -21.26 -21.72
CA ILE A 79 -17.64 -20.26 -20.87
C ILE A 79 -17.95 -18.84 -21.34
N ALA A 80 -17.95 -18.60 -22.66
CA ALA A 80 -18.30 -17.30 -23.22
C ALA A 80 -19.77 -16.92 -22.93
N VAL A 81 -20.69 -17.88 -22.96
CA VAL A 81 -22.10 -17.67 -22.60
C VAL A 81 -22.26 -17.40 -21.11
N ALA A 82 -21.57 -18.15 -20.23
CA ALA A 82 -21.58 -17.92 -18.79
C ALA A 82 -21.00 -16.54 -18.43
N PHE A 83 -19.90 -16.15 -19.08
CA PHE A 83 -19.30 -14.82 -18.95
C PHE A 83 -20.27 -13.72 -19.39
N ASN A 84 -20.93 -13.87 -20.55
CA ASN A 84 -21.92 -12.92 -21.03
C ASN A 84 -23.10 -12.78 -20.04
N LYS A 85 -23.54 -13.87 -19.41
CA LYS A 85 -24.60 -13.82 -18.40
C LYS A 85 -24.22 -12.96 -17.19
N GLN A 86 -22.95 -12.92 -16.80
CA GLN A 86 -22.47 -12.10 -15.68
C GLN A 86 -22.18 -10.65 -16.08
N VAL A 87 -21.64 -10.42 -17.28
CA VAL A 87 -21.05 -9.13 -17.66
C VAL A 87 -21.95 -8.30 -18.59
N SER A 88 -22.96 -8.90 -19.24
CA SER A 88 -23.86 -8.21 -20.19
C SER A 88 -24.53 -6.96 -19.62
N ASN A 89 -25.01 -7.02 -18.36
CA ASN A 89 -25.62 -5.87 -17.69
C ASN A 89 -24.62 -4.73 -17.48
N ILE A 90 -23.39 -5.04 -17.08
CA ILE A 90 -22.32 -4.05 -16.88
C ILE A 90 -21.93 -3.43 -18.23
N CYS A 91 -21.76 -4.24 -19.26
CA CYS A 91 -21.46 -3.77 -20.61
C CYS A 91 -22.56 -2.83 -21.14
N ARG A 92 -23.84 -3.18 -20.92
CA ARG A 92 -24.97 -2.33 -21.30
C ARG A 92 -24.96 -0.99 -20.55
N CYS A 93 -24.69 -0.98 -19.24
CA CYS A 93 -24.53 0.26 -18.49
C CYS A 93 -23.38 1.12 -19.01
N ILE A 94 -22.22 0.52 -19.32
CA ILE A 94 -21.08 1.25 -19.88
C ILE A 94 -21.42 1.88 -21.24
N THR A 95 -22.13 1.15 -22.10
CA THR A 95 -22.57 1.68 -23.40
C THR A 95 -23.53 2.85 -23.22
N ASN A 96 -24.54 2.70 -22.34
CA ASN A 96 -25.50 3.77 -22.05
C ASN A 96 -24.79 5.02 -21.50
N LEU A 97 -23.84 4.86 -20.56
CA LEU A 97 -23.07 5.98 -19.99
C LEU A 97 -22.16 6.67 -21.03
N LYS A 98 -21.64 5.93 -22.01
CA LYS A 98 -20.87 6.50 -23.11
C LYS A 98 -21.75 7.31 -24.05
N GLU A 99 -22.92 6.77 -24.40
CA GLU A 99 -23.90 7.49 -25.22
C GLU A 99 -24.39 8.76 -24.51
N GLU A 100 -24.69 8.67 -23.21
CA GLU A 100 -25.08 9.81 -22.38
C GLU A 100 -23.98 10.87 -22.32
N ASN A 101 -22.72 10.47 -22.12
CA ASN A 101 -21.58 11.40 -22.18
C ASN A 101 -21.45 12.10 -23.53
N ILE A 102 -21.62 11.36 -24.63
CA ILE A 102 -21.57 11.95 -25.98
C ILE A 102 -22.68 12.98 -26.15
N GLN A 103 -23.90 12.69 -25.67
CA GLN A 103 -25.01 13.64 -25.71
C GLN A 103 -24.75 14.87 -24.83
N LEU A 104 -24.24 14.69 -23.61
CA LEU A 104 -23.88 15.79 -22.72
C LEU A 104 -22.76 16.67 -23.29
N ILE A 105 -21.75 16.07 -23.93
CA ILE A 105 -20.67 16.81 -24.62
C ILE A 105 -21.25 17.60 -25.80
N LYS A 106 -22.18 17.03 -26.55
CA LYS A 106 -22.86 17.71 -27.66
C LYS A 106 -23.68 18.89 -27.14
N GLN A 107 -24.50 18.68 -26.12
CA GLN A 107 -25.27 19.75 -25.45
C GLN A 107 -24.36 20.85 -24.92
N ARG A 108 -23.24 20.49 -24.25
CA ARG A 108 -22.24 21.46 -23.80
C ARG A 108 -21.70 22.29 -24.96
N ASN A 109 -21.28 21.65 -26.06
CA ASN A 109 -20.70 22.35 -27.21
C ASN A 109 -21.71 23.26 -27.94
N GLU A 110 -22.99 22.90 -27.91
CA GLU A 110 -24.08 23.73 -28.46
C GLU A 110 -24.44 24.90 -27.54
N LEU A 111 -24.40 24.69 -26.21
CA LEU A 111 -24.77 25.70 -25.20
C LEU A 111 -23.62 26.67 -24.87
N LEU A 112 -22.36 26.24 -24.93
CA LEU A 112 -21.21 27.08 -24.57
C LEU A 112 -21.17 28.41 -25.36
N PRO A 113 -21.35 28.42 -26.70
CA PRO A 113 -21.36 29.66 -27.47
C PRO A 113 -22.55 30.56 -27.11
N LEU A 114 -23.72 29.96 -26.83
CA LEU A 114 -24.96 30.65 -26.46
C LEU A 114 -24.91 31.23 -25.04
N LEU A 115 -24.14 30.62 -24.15
CA LEU A 115 -23.85 31.15 -22.82
C LEU A 115 -22.83 32.29 -22.88
N MET A 116 -21.78 32.14 -23.69
CA MET A 116 -20.73 33.14 -23.85
C MET A 116 -21.22 34.43 -24.54
N ASN A 117 -22.26 34.33 -25.38
CA ASN A 117 -22.88 35.48 -26.04
C ASN A 117 -24.16 36.00 -25.34
N GLY A 118 -24.49 35.46 -24.15
CA GLY A 118 -25.60 35.90 -23.30
C GLY A 118 -27.00 35.54 -23.79
N GLN A 119 -27.13 34.64 -24.78
CA GLN A 119 -28.42 34.23 -25.35
C GLN A 119 -29.08 33.05 -24.60
N ALA A 120 -28.36 32.40 -23.67
CA ALA A 120 -28.89 31.36 -22.79
C ALA A 120 -28.73 31.75 -21.31
N VAL A 121 -29.76 31.51 -20.49
CA VAL A 121 -29.73 31.75 -19.04
C VAL A 121 -29.60 30.42 -18.30
N LEU A 122 -28.59 30.30 -17.44
CA LEU A 122 -28.32 29.14 -16.60
C LEU A 122 -28.95 29.33 -15.22
N ASN A 123 -29.36 28.24 -14.56
CA ASN A 123 -29.78 28.27 -13.16
C ASN A 123 -28.74 29.02 -12.32
N SER A 124 -29.19 30.07 -11.63
CA SER A 124 -28.34 31.03 -10.91
C SER A 124 -27.35 30.36 -9.95
N ASP A 125 -27.73 29.27 -9.31
CA ASP A 125 -26.93 28.62 -8.26
C ASP A 125 -25.69 27.87 -8.80
N LEU A 126 -25.78 27.31 -10.00
CA LEU A 126 -24.64 26.63 -10.66
C LEU A 126 -23.66 27.64 -11.26
N ALA A 127 -24.19 28.74 -11.81
CA ALA A 127 -23.37 29.86 -12.28
C ALA A 127 -22.63 30.52 -11.12
N VAL A 128 -23.32 30.77 -9.99
CA VAL A 128 -22.72 31.30 -8.76
C VAL A 128 -21.63 30.37 -8.22
N SER A 129 -21.85 29.05 -8.19
CA SER A 129 -20.84 28.09 -7.73
C SER A 129 -19.59 28.05 -8.63
N TYR A 130 -19.77 28.11 -9.96
CA TYR A 130 -18.66 28.17 -10.91
C TYR A 130 -17.91 29.50 -10.85
N ILE A 131 -18.62 30.63 -10.72
CA ILE A 131 -18.03 31.97 -10.55
C ILE A 131 -17.23 32.02 -9.24
N ILE A 132 -17.78 31.52 -8.14
CA ILE A 132 -17.07 31.43 -6.85
C ILE A 132 -15.82 30.55 -7.00
N TYR A 133 -15.91 29.40 -7.66
CA TYR A 133 -14.76 28.52 -7.88
C TYR A 133 -13.68 29.15 -8.77
N LYS A 134 -14.09 29.85 -9.84
CA LYS A 134 -13.18 30.59 -10.74
C LYS A 134 -12.49 31.74 -9.99
N ASP A 135 -13.25 32.52 -9.21
CA ASP A 135 -12.72 33.62 -8.41
C ASP A 135 -11.78 33.16 -7.30
N VAL A 136 -12.08 32.01 -6.67
CA VAL A 136 -11.19 31.38 -5.68
C VAL A 136 -9.87 30.96 -6.32
N ASN A 137 -9.90 30.32 -7.49
CA ASN A 137 -8.67 29.93 -8.21
C ASN A 137 -7.86 31.16 -8.63
N ILE A 138 -8.50 32.19 -9.21
CA ILE A 138 -7.81 33.44 -9.58
C ILE A 138 -7.17 34.10 -8.36
N ARG A 139 -7.86 34.11 -7.21
CA ARG A 139 -7.33 34.66 -5.97
C ARG A 139 -6.12 33.86 -5.45
N ILE A 140 -6.18 32.53 -5.51
CA ILE A 140 -5.07 31.65 -5.15
C ILE A 140 -3.85 31.90 -6.05
N MET A 141 -4.06 32.05 -7.37
CA MET A 141 -2.97 32.30 -8.32
C MET A 141 -2.28 33.65 -8.07
N LYS A 142 -3.05 34.71 -7.79
CA LYS A 142 -2.51 36.02 -7.41
C LYS A 142 -1.67 35.92 -6.13
N GLU A 143 -2.18 35.23 -5.13
CA GLU A 143 -1.49 35.08 -3.85
C GLU A 143 -0.20 34.26 -3.99
N ASN A 144 -0.20 33.21 -4.81
CA ASN A 144 0.98 32.41 -5.14
C ASN A 144 2.09 33.24 -5.82
N ILE A 145 1.74 34.10 -6.77
CA ILE A 145 2.68 35.00 -7.44
C ILE A 145 3.29 35.99 -6.44
N ILE A 146 2.46 36.58 -5.59
CA ILE A 146 2.92 37.51 -4.54
C ILE A 146 3.91 36.81 -3.60
N GLN A 147 3.59 35.60 -3.15
CA GLN A 147 4.46 34.83 -2.25
C GLN A 147 5.78 34.43 -2.92
N ALA A 148 5.74 34.02 -4.19
CA ALA A 148 6.94 33.66 -4.94
C ALA A 148 7.89 34.86 -5.12
N ILE A 149 7.35 36.04 -5.41
CA ILE A 149 8.14 37.27 -5.53
C ILE A 149 8.71 37.67 -4.17
N VAL A 150 7.89 37.65 -3.11
CA VAL A 150 8.32 37.96 -1.73
C VAL A 150 9.45 37.03 -1.27
N ALA A 151 9.34 35.73 -1.53
CA ALA A 151 10.35 34.75 -1.16
C ALA A 151 11.69 35.01 -1.87
N LYS A 152 11.66 35.33 -3.18
CA LYS A 152 12.87 35.62 -3.96
C LYS A 152 13.55 36.92 -3.53
N MET A 153 12.76 37.93 -3.18
CA MET A 153 13.27 39.25 -2.77
C MET A 153 13.76 39.29 -1.31
N GLN A 154 13.53 38.23 -0.52
CA GLN A 154 13.80 38.22 0.93
C GLN A 154 15.28 38.39 1.30
N ARG A 155 16.20 38.09 0.37
CA ARG A 155 17.65 38.31 0.59
C ARG A 155 18.07 39.75 0.36
N ASP A 156 17.27 40.52 -0.38
CA ASP A 156 17.65 41.84 -0.91
C ASP A 156 16.89 43.00 -0.26
N LEU A 157 15.79 42.72 0.45
CA LEU A 157 14.92 43.74 1.05
C LEU A 157 14.75 43.53 2.56
N ASP A 158 14.70 44.65 3.30
CA ASP A 158 14.39 44.63 4.73
C ASP A 158 12.89 44.35 5.00
N CYS A 159 12.53 44.09 6.26
CA CYS A 159 11.15 43.73 6.63
C CYS A 159 10.11 44.81 6.29
N ARG A 160 10.49 46.09 6.34
CA ARG A 160 9.58 47.20 6.04
C ARG A 160 9.38 47.34 4.54
N GLN A 161 10.45 47.24 3.77
CA GLN A 161 10.45 47.21 2.31
C GLN A 161 9.67 46.00 1.79
N MET A 162 9.82 44.83 2.42
CA MET A 162 9.10 43.62 2.06
C MET A 162 7.60 43.74 2.29
N ALA A 163 7.19 44.32 3.43
CA ALA A 163 5.78 44.58 3.72
C ALA A 163 5.16 45.55 2.70
N GLN A 164 5.91 46.59 2.31
CA GLN A 164 5.47 47.56 1.32
C GLN A 164 5.39 46.94 -0.09
N LEU A 165 6.36 46.12 -0.48
CA LEU A 165 6.33 45.36 -1.73
C LEU A 165 5.09 44.46 -1.80
N LYS A 166 4.81 43.72 -0.72
CA LYS A 166 3.64 42.85 -0.65
C LYS A 166 2.34 43.65 -0.79
N ALA A 167 2.23 44.79 -0.10
CA ALA A 167 1.04 45.67 -0.17
C ALA A 167 0.79 46.21 -1.58
N VAL A 168 1.85 46.69 -2.25
CA VAL A 168 1.76 47.18 -3.64
C VAL A 168 1.37 46.05 -4.60
N LEU A 169 2.03 44.90 -4.53
CA LEU A 169 1.67 43.76 -5.39
C LEU A 169 0.23 43.28 -5.19
N THR A 170 -0.27 43.35 -3.95
CA THR A 170 -1.65 42.96 -3.64
C THR A 170 -2.65 43.95 -4.23
N SER A 171 -2.34 45.25 -4.19
CA SER A 171 -3.15 46.32 -4.80
C SER A 171 -3.17 46.22 -6.32
N GLU A 172 -2.01 46.12 -6.96
CA GLU A 172 -1.90 46.14 -8.42
C GLU A 172 -2.46 44.87 -9.07
N LEU A 173 -2.24 43.70 -8.45
CA LEU A 173 -2.79 42.45 -8.96
C LEU A 173 -4.28 42.27 -8.64
N HIS A 174 -4.89 43.14 -7.82
CA HIS A 174 -6.31 43.07 -7.51
C HIS A 174 -7.17 43.20 -8.77
N ASN A 175 -6.82 44.12 -9.67
CA ASN A 175 -7.62 44.48 -10.85
C ASN A 175 -7.24 43.72 -12.14
N VAL A 176 -6.35 42.73 -12.06
CA VAL A 176 -5.85 41.98 -13.23
C VAL A 176 -6.42 40.57 -13.25
N GLU A 177 -6.86 40.05 -14.41
CA GLU A 177 -7.21 38.64 -14.56
C GLU A 177 -5.95 37.86 -14.98
N ILE A 178 -5.52 36.90 -14.16
CA ILE A 178 -4.32 36.07 -14.42
C ILE A 178 -4.79 34.73 -14.98
N ILE A 179 -4.37 34.42 -16.20
CA ILE A 179 -4.70 33.16 -16.88
C ILE A 179 -3.41 32.34 -16.99
N GLU A 180 -3.41 31.13 -16.44
CA GLU A 180 -2.27 30.21 -16.61
C GLU A 180 -2.21 29.73 -18.06
N LYS A 181 -1.00 29.67 -18.61
CA LYS A 181 -0.79 28.97 -19.88
C LYS A 181 -1.05 27.49 -19.67
N GLU A 182 -1.75 26.83 -20.60
CA GLU A 182 -2.10 25.40 -20.54
C GLU A 182 -0.88 24.47 -20.33
N GLU A 183 0.33 24.93 -20.69
CA GLU A 183 1.60 24.20 -20.51
C GLU A 183 2.09 24.12 -19.04
N CYS A 184 1.53 24.92 -18.12
CA CYS A 184 2.04 25.07 -16.74
C CYS A 184 1.73 23.84 -15.84
N VAL A 185 0.54 23.25 -15.98
CA VAL A 185 0.11 22.09 -15.17
C VAL A 185 0.98 20.86 -15.42
N TYR A 186 1.41 20.67 -16.68
CA TYR A 186 2.30 19.56 -17.06
C TYR A 186 3.70 19.73 -16.45
N GLN A 187 4.24 20.95 -16.47
CA GLN A 187 5.54 21.27 -15.87
C GLN A 187 5.53 21.09 -14.35
N GLN A 188 4.46 21.52 -13.68
CA GLN A 188 4.31 21.39 -12.22
C GLN A 188 4.19 19.92 -11.79
N THR A 189 3.45 19.10 -12.55
CA THR A 189 3.32 17.66 -12.29
C THR A 189 4.67 16.97 -12.43
N GLN A 190 5.43 17.33 -13.46
CA GLN A 190 6.76 16.78 -13.72
C GLN A 190 7.77 17.18 -12.63
N GLU A 191 7.75 18.43 -12.16
CA GLU A 191 8.62 18.92 -11.09
C GLU A 191 8.33 18.23 -9.75
N ASN A 192 7.04 18.10 -9.39
CA ASN A 192 6.61 17.38 -8.19
C ASN A 192 7.07 15.90 -8.21
N GLU A 193 7.00 15.26 -9.38
CA GLU A 193 7.47 13.88 -9.56
C GLU A 193 8.99 13.78 -9.38
N GLN A 194 9.75 14.74 -9.90
CA GLN A 194 11.21 14.81 -9.73
C GLN A 194 11.61 14.94 -8.25
N PHE A 195 10.93 15.80 -7.49
CA PHE A 195 11.18 15.94 -6.05
C PHE A 195 10.86 14.66 -5.28
N LEU A 196 9.73 14.01 -5.60
CA LEU A 196 9.38 12.72 -5.00
C LEU A 196 10.44 11.64 -5.31
N ASN A 197 10.88 11.55 -6.56
CA ASN A 197 11.90 10.58 -6.98
C ASN A 197 13.25 10.82 -6.29
N SER A 198 13.64 12.08 -6.13
CA SER A 198 14.86 12.49 -5.44
C SER A 198 14.80 12.15 -3.94
N PHE A 199 13.69 12.46 -3.28
CA PHE A 199 13.45 12.08 -1.89
C PHE A 199 13.51 10.56 -1.66
N ILE A 200 12.86 9.77 -2.53
CA ILE A 200 12.89 8.31 -2.42
C ILE A 200 14.30 7.76 -2.62
N SER A 201 15.09 8.37 -3.51
CA SER A 201 16.49 8.02 -3.73
C SER A 201 17.35 8.32 -2.50
N ALA A 202 17.17 9.48 -1.87
CA ALA A 202 17.83 9.84 -0.62
C ALA A 202 17.48 8.83 0.50
N LYS A 203 16.19 8.51 0.67
CA LYS A 203 15.75 7.52 1.68
C LYS A 203 16.26 6.10 1.42
N LYS A 204 16.51 5.75 0.16
CA LYS A 204 17.15 4.48 -0.21
C LYS A 204 18.59 4.42 0.27
N ILE A 205 19.34 5.51 0.10
CA ILE A 205 20.73 5.64 0.58
C ILE A 205 20.80 5.62 2.11
N GLU A 206 19.83 6.23 2.80
CA GLU A 206 19.70 6.15 4.27
C GLU A 206 19.39 4.73 4.81
N GLY A 207 19.20 3.74 3.93
CA GLY A 207 18.97 2.34 4.32
C GLY A 207 17.51 2.01 4.65
N CYS A 208 16.55 2.77 4.14
CA CYS A 208 15.14 2.38 4.22
C CYS A 208 14.87 1.12 3.39
N SER A 209 14.01 0.23 3.92
CA SER A 209 13.59 -0.98 3.19
C SER A 209 12.69 -0.64 2.00
N ASP A 210 12.67 -1.46 0.96
CA ASP A 210 11.81 -1.26 -0.22
C ASP A 210 10.32 -1.10 0.13
N LYS A 211 9.85 -1.82 1.17
CA LYS A 211 8.48 -1.66 1.69
C LYS A 211 8.23 -0.27 2.26
N THR A 212 9.22 0.28 2.97
CA THR A 212 9.15 1.65 3.51
C THR A 212 9.16 2.67 2.38
N LEU A 213 10.02 2.48 1.37
CA LEU A 213 10.10 3.36 0.20
C LEU A 213 8.78 3.36 -0.59
N ALA A 214 8.20 2.18 -0.85
CA ALA A 214 6.91 2.07 -1.52
C ALA A 214 5.79 2.74 -0.70
N TYR A 215 5.79 2.56 0.62
CA TYR A 215 4.79 3.21 1.49
C TYR A 215 4.95 4.74 1.50
N TYR A 216 6.18 5.25 1.53
CA TYR A 216 6.47 6.67 1.46
C TYR A 216 6.01 7.23 0.12
N ARG A 217 6.42 6.60 -0.99
CA ARG A 217 6.04 6.99 -2.36
C ARG A 217 4.53 7.09 -2.51
N ASN A 218 3.81 6.02 -2.26
CA ASN A 218 2.35 5.98 -2.45
C ASN A 218 1.62 7.00 -1.57
N THR A 219 2.13 7.25 -0.35
CA THR A 219 1.50 8.22 0.57
C THR A 219 1.71 9.66 0.11
N ILE A 220 2.92 10.00 -0.36
CA ILE A 220 3.26 11.35 -0.83
C ILE A 220 2.63 11.60 -2.20
N GLU A 221 2.72 10.65 -3.11
CA GLU A 221 2.12 10.74 -4.45
C GLU A 221 0.62 11.03 -4.36
N ARG A 222 -0.10 10.34 -3.47
CA ARG A 222 -1.52 10.61 -3.24
C ARG A 222 -1.76 12.04 -2.75
N LEU A 223 -0.95 12.55 -1.83
CA LEU A 223 -1.04 13.95 -1.38
C LEU A 223 -0.87 14.92 -2.57
N LEU A 224 0.17 14.70 -3.37
CA LEU A 224 0.49 15.58 -4.50
C LEU A 224 -0.60 15.56 -5.58
N VAL A 225 -1.15 14.38 -5.89
CA VAL A 225 -2.26 14.23 -6.84
C VAL A 225 -3.53 14.90 -6.29
N THR A 226 -3.86 14.71 -5.01
CA THR A 226 -5.06 15.32 -4.42
C THR A 226 -4.98 16.84 -4.35
N LEU A 227 -3.82 17.40 -4.00
CA LEU A 227 -3.66 18.86 -3.90
C LEU A 227 -3.46 19.54 -5.26
N SER A 228 -2.90 18.85 -6.25
CA SER A 228 -2.71 19.35 -7.62
C SER A 228 -2.11 20.77 -7.70
N MET A 229 -1.10 21.05 -6.86
CA MET A 229 -0.37 22.32 -6.82
C MET A 229 1.14 22.10 -6.63
N ALA A 230 1.95 23.11 -6.92
CA ALA A 230 3.40 23.07 -6.69
C ALA A 230 3.71 22.86 -5.21
N ILE A 231 4.72 22.04 -4.93
CA ILE A 231 5.17 21.74 -3.57
C ILE A 231 5.47 23.01 -2.74
N CYS A 232 6.03 24.05 -3.38
CA CYS A 232 6.36 25.31 -2.72
C CYS A 232 5.13 26.14 -2.28
N HIS A 233 3.94 25.85 -2.83
CA HIS A 233 2.69 26.53 -2.49
C HIS A 233 1.85 25.76 -1.45
N ILE A 234 2.21 24.51 -1.13
CA ILE A 234 1.48 23.72 -0.14
C ILE A 234 1.61 24.36 1.25
N THR A 235 0.49 24.74 1.84
CA THR A 235 0.43 25.37 3.16
C THR A 235 0.12 24.38 4.27
N THR A 236 0.27 24.84 5.53
CA THR A 236 -0.17 24.05 6.70
C THR A 236 -1.68 23.78 6.67
N SER A 237 -2.50 24.68 6.10
CA SER A 237 -3.95 24.52 6.03
C SER A 237 -4.31 23.37 5.10
N ASP A 238 -3.67 23.31 3.93
CA ASP A 238 -3.95 22.28 2.91
C ASP A 238 -3.67 20.89 3.44
N ILE A 239 -2.56 20.71 4.16
CA ILE A 239 -2.22 19.42 4.77
C ILE A 239 -3.20 19.04 5.89
N ARG A 240 -3.71 20.02 6.66
CA ARG A 240 -4.73 19.74 7.69
C ARG A 240 -6.05 19.31 7.07
N THR A 241 -6.52 20.05 6.06
CA THR A 241 -7.73 19.72 5.31
C THR A 241 -7.61 18.34 4.69
N TYR A 242 -6.52 18.07 3.97
CA TYR A 242 -6.24 16.76 3.39
C TYR A 242 -6.27 15.62 4.43
N LEU A 243 -5.61 15.79 5.59
CA LEU A 243 -5.60 14.76 6.63
C LEU A 243 -6.99 14.54 7.24
N SER A 244 -7.81 15.60 7.36
CA SER A 244 -9.19 15.53 7.85
C SER A 244 -10.08 14.81 6.86
N ASP A 245 -10.09 15.24 5.60
CA ASP A 245 -10.89 14.65 4.53
C ASP A 245 -10.54 13.18 4.33
N TYR A 246 -9.24 12.86 4.33
CA TYR A 246 -8.78 11.47 4.25
C TYR A 246 -9.26 10.62 5.43
N GLN A 247 -9.32 11.20 6.63
CA GLN A 247 -9.82 10.50 7.81
C GLN A 247 -11.31 10.18 7.70
N GLU A 248 -12.11 11.15 7.25
CA GLU A 248 -13.56 11.03 7.12
C GLU A 248 -13.95 10.08 5.97
N GLU A 249 -13.35 10.24 4.80
CA GLU A 249 -13.64 9.45 3.61
C GLU A 249 -13.28 7.97 3.82
N HIS A 250 -12.09 7.71 4.40
CA HIS A 250 -11.58 6.35 4.52
C HIS A 250 -11.85 5.71 5.90
N GLN A 251 -12.54 6.42 6.79
CA GLN A 251 -12.75 6.01 8.19
C GLN A 251 -11.44 5.57 8.86
N SER A 252 -10.37 6.31 8.56
CA SER A 252 -9.01 5.93 8.95
C SER A 252 -8.77 6.13 10.45
N SER A 253 -8.02 5.23 11.06
CA SER A 253 -7.63 5.37 12.47
C SER A 253 -6.74 6.60 12.70
N LYS A 254 -6.82 7.21 13.88
CA LYS A 254 -5.89 8.29 14.31
C LYS A 254 -4.41 7.91 14.19
N VAL A 255 -4.08 6.62 14.30
CA VAL A 255 -2.71 6.10 14.11
C VAL A 255 -2.29 6.18 12.64
N THR A 256 -3.19 5.85 11.72
CA THR A 256 -2.96 5.99 10.27
C THR A 256 -2.70 7.44 9.90
N ILE A 257 -3.49 8.37 10.44
CA ILE A 257 -3.33 9.81 10.20
C ILE A 257 -1.99 10.32 10.77
N ASP A 258 -1.60 9.93 11.99
CA ASP A 258 -0.27 10.30 12.52
C ASP A 258 0.88 9.71 11.70
N ASN A 259 0.72 8.50 11.14
CA ASN A 259 1.73 7.92 10.25
C ASN A 259 1.88 8.73 8.96
N MET A 260 0.77 9.14 8.32
CA MET A 260 0.81 10.00 7.15
C MET A 260 1.46 11.35 7.47
N ARG A 261 1.06 11.99 8.57
CA ARG A 261 1.69 13.23 9.07
C ARG A 261 3.20 13.08 9.25
N ARG A 262 3.69 11.95 9.77
CA ARG A 262 5.13 11.69 9.92
C ARG A 262 5.84 11.55 8.57
N ILE A 263 5.21 10.91 7.60
CA ILE A 263 5.76 10.80 6.24
C ILE A 263 5.84 12.18 5.60
N PHE A 264 4.78 12.97 5.69
CA PHE A 264 4.79 14.36 5.20
C PHE A 264 5.85 15.20 5.91
N SER A 265 5.97 15.07 7.22
CA SER A 265 7.01 15.75 7.98
C SER A 265 8.41 15.36 7.51
N SER A 266 8.64 14.09 7.15
CA SER A 266 9.94 13.61 6.63
C SER A 266 10.22 14.16 5.23
N PHE A 267 9.21 14.18 4.36
CA PHE A 267 9.33 14.71 3.00
C PHE A 267 9.59 16.22 2.97
N PHE A 268 8.77 17.00 3.66
CA PHE A 268 8.90 18.45 3.68
C PHE A 268 10.10 18.94 4.52
N ALA A 269 10.57 18.16 5.50
CA ALA A 269 11.83 18.46 6.17
C ALA A 269 13.01 18.27 5.20
N TRP A 270 13.04 17.17 4.44
CA TRP A 270 14.08 16.98 3.43
C TRP A 270 14.06 18.09 2.36
N LEU A 271 12.89 18.54 1.91
CA LEU A 271 12.78 19.68 0.99
C LEU A 271 13.27 21.01 1.60
N GLU A 272 13.09 21.21 2.91
CA GLU A 272 13.61 22.39 3.63
C GLU A 272 15.13 22.29 3.79
N ASP A 273 15.66 21.11 4.10
CA ASP A 273 17.10 20.86 4.29
C ASP A 273 17.90 20.97 2.98
N GLU A 274 17.30 20.67 1.83
CA GLU A 274 17.90 20.79 0.50
C GLU A 274 17.59 22.15 -0.19
N ASP A 275 17.08 23.12 0.56
CA ASP A 275 16.76 24.49 0.09
C ASP A 275 15.70 24.58 -1.04
N TYR A 276 14.93 23.52 -1.30
CA TYR A 276 13.84 23.55 -2.29
C TYR A 276 12.63 24.36 -1.81
N ILE A 277 12.42 24.45 -0.50
CA ILE A 277 11.40 25.28 0.12
C ILE A 277 11.99 26.06 1.30
N ALA A 278 11.48 27.27 1.55
CA ALA A 278 11.95 28.10 2.65
C ALA A 278 11.55 27.56 4.04
N LYS A 279 10.44 26.80 4.13
CA LYS A 279 9.91 26.30 5.40
C LYS A 279 8.94 25.13 5.20
N SER A 280 9.08 24.09 6.01
CA SER A 280 8.15 22.96 6.02
C SER A 280 6.72 23.36 6.47
N PRO A 281 5.67 23.10 5.67
CA PRO A 281 4.28 23.35 6.05
C PRO A 281 3.77 22.42 7.17
N VAL A 282 4.46 21.31 7.44
CA VAL A 282 4.07 20.30 8.45
C VAL A 282 4.55 20.66 9.85
N ARG A 283 5.49 21.62 9.98
CA ARG A 283 6.16 21.97 11.24
C ARG A 283 5.19 22.39 12.36
N ARG A 284 4.02 22.93 12.01
CA ARG A 284 2.95 23.37 12.93
C ARG A 284 1.83 22.35 13.12
N ILE A 285 1.96 21.14 12.57
CA ILE A 285 0.97 20.08 12.71
C ILE A 285 1.38 19.17 13.86
N HIS A 286 0.73 19.35 15.00
CA HIS A 286 0.99 18.58 16.21
C HIS A 286 0.64 17.11 16.03
N LYS A 287 1.28 16.26 16.84
CA LYS A 287 1.03 14.82 16.89
C LYS A 287 -0.44 14.55 17.22
N VAL A 288 -1.07 13.68 16.45
CA VAL A 288 -2.45 13.24 16.71
C VAL A 288 -2.46 12.42 18.00
N LYS A 289 -3.22 12.87 19.01
CA LYS A 289 -3.39 12.11 20.26
C LYS A 289 -4.16 10.83 19.97
N THR A 290 -3.56 9.70 20.31
CA THR A 290 -4.14 8.36 20.15
C THR A 290 -4.35 7.77 21.52
N ASP A 291 -5.53 7.22 21.77
CA ASP A 291 -5.84 6.55 23.02
C ASP A 291 -5.00 5.26 23.10
N SER A 292 -4.30 5.07 24.22
CA SER A 292 -3.53 3.84 24.45
C SER A 292 -4.49 2.72 24.86
N LEU A 293 -5.13 2.09 23.88
CA LEU A 293 -5.88 0.87 24.14
C LEU A 293 -4.92 -0.19 24.69
N VAL A 294 -5.22 -0.73 25.88
CA VAL A 294 -4.58 -1.94 26.40
C VAL A 294 -4.91 -3.05 25.43
N LYS A 295 -4.00 -3.35 24.51
CA LYS A 295 -4.31 -4.37 23.50
C LYS A 295 -4.30 -5.76 24.16
N GLU A 296 -5.11 -6.68 23.65
CA GLU A 296 -5.29 -8.00 24.24
C GLU A 296 -4.04 -8.90 24.11
N VAL A 297 -3.81 -9.76 25.10
CA VAL A 297 -2.86 -10.89 25.08
C VAL A 297 -3.63 -12.21 24.90
N LEU A 298 -2.94 -13.32 24.71
CA LEU A 298 -3.54 -14.66 24.73
C LEU A 298 -3.52 -15.18 26.17
N SER A 299 -4.62 -15.78 26.64
CA SER A 299 -4.61 -16.52 27.91
C SER A 299 -3.95 -17.89 27.74
N ASP A 300 -3.64 -18.55 28.85
CA ASP A 300 -3.07 -19.91 28.84
C ASP A 300 -4.04 -20.89 28.19
N GLU A 301 -5.34 -20.76 28.46
CA GLU A 301 -6.40 -21.59 27.84
C GLU A 301 -6.47 -21.35 26.33
N GLN A 302 -6.36 -20.09 25.88
CA GLN A 302 -6.35 -19.78 24.45
C GLN A 302 -5.12 -20.35 23.74
N LEU A 303 -3.97 -20.38 24.41
CA LEU A 303 -2.76 -21.01 23.86
C LEU A 303 -2.92 -22.52 23.74
N GLU A 304 -3.51 -23.19 24.73
CA GLU A 304 -3.79 -24.64 24.63
C GLU A 304 -4.83 -24.94 23.54
N GLN A 305 -5.92 -24.17 23.45
CA GLN A 305 -6.89 -24.30 22.35
C GLN A 305 -6.26 -24.14 20.97
N LEU A 306 -5.33 -23.18 20.81
CA LEU A 306 -4.57 -23.02 19.56
C LEU A 306 -3.74 -24.27 19.23
N ARG A 307 -3.09 -24.88 20.22
CA ARG A 307 -2.32 -26.11 20.03
C ARG A 307 -3.21 -27.28 19.63
N ASP A 308 -4.31 -27.48 20.36
CA ASP A 308 -5.24 -28.59 20.10
C ASP A 308 -5.91 -28.48 18.73
N SER A 309 -6.09 -27.26 18.22
CA SER A 309 -6.64 -27.02 16.87
C SER A 309 -5.67 -27.30 15.72
N CYS A 310 -4.37 -27.48 16.01
CA CYS A 310 -3.36 -27.68 14.97
C CYS A 310 -3.44 -29.10 14.39
N THR A 311 -3.92 -29.21 13.15
CA THR A 311 -4.05 -30.50 12.45
C THR A 311 -2.74 -31.08 11.93
N ASN A 312 -1.66 -30.30 11.90
CA ASN A 312 -0.36 -30.74 11.42
C ASN A 312 0.77 -30.27 12.33
N LYS A 313 1.86 -31.06 12.34
CA LYS A 313 3.05 -30.85 13.19
C LYS A 313 3.72 -29.51 12.95
N ARG A 314 3.69 -29.01 11.70
CA ARG A 314 4.31 -27.72 11.34
C ARG A 314 3.62 -26.58 12.07
N ASP A 315 2.29 -26.52 12.02
CA ASP A 315 1.56 -25.41 12.64
C ASP A 315 1.68 -25.45 14.16
N LEU A 316 1.61 -26.65 14.77
CA LEU A 316 1.86 -26.84 16.20
C LEU A 316 3.26 -26.32 16.59
N ALA A 317 4.29 -26.69 15.83
CA ALA A 317 5.65 -26.21 16.05
C ALA A 317 5.76 -24.67 15.87
N ILE A 318 5.07 -24.06 14.90
CA ILE A 318 5.05 -22.60 14.73
C ILE A 318 4.41 -21.90 15.94
N ILE A 319 3.27 -22.40 16.43
CA ILE A 319 2.57 -21.84 17.58
C ILE A 319 3.45 -21.90 18.83
N ASP A 320 4.08 -23.05 19.09
CA ASP A 320 4.96 -23.19 20.25
C ASP A 320 6.26 -22.42 20.11
N PHE A 321 6.79 -22.27 18.91
CA PHE A 321 7.97 -21.47 18.70
C PHE A 321 7.69 -19.97 18.92
N LEU A 322 6.57 -19.46 18.39
CA LEU A 322 6.16 -18.08 18.59
C LEU A 322 5.83 -17.76 20.05
N SER A 323 5.15 -18.68 20.75
CA SER A 323 4.77 -18.48 22.16
C SER A 323 5.96 -18.54 23.12
N SER A 324 6.95 -19.39 22.85
CA SER A 324 8.13 -19.54 23.72
C SER A 324 9.20 -18.48 23.49
N THR A 325 9.47 -18.11 22.23
CA THR A 325 10.58 -17.20 21.86
C THR A 325 10.15 -15.74 21.75
N GLY A 326 8.87 -15.51 21.44
CA GLY A 326 8.37 -14.18 21.10
C GLY A 326 9.04 -13.57 19.88
N ILE A 327 9.67 -14.35 19.00
CA ILE A 327 10.38 -13.92 17.78
C ILE A 327 9.48 -13.13 16.80
N ARG A 328 10.05 -12.25 15.96
CA ARG A 328 9.25 -11.56 14.91
C ARG A 328 8.95 -12.56 13.81
N VAL A 329 7.79 -12.45 13.15
CA VAL A 329 7.46 -13.33 12.01
C VAL A 329 8.49 -13.22 10.88
N GLY A 330 9.04 -12.03 10.64
CA GLY A 330 10.10 -11.83 9.64
C GLY A 330 11.44 -12.47 10.01
N GLU A 331 11.69 -12.71 11.30
CA GLU A 331 12.87 -13.44 11.80
C GLU A 331 12.57 -14.96 11.72
N LEU A 332 11.37 -15.39 12.13
CA LEU A 332 10.91 -16.78 12.07
C LEU A 332 11.08 -17.39 10.68
N VAL A 333 10.61 -16.70 9.65
CA VAL A 333 10.64 -17.21 8.27
C VAL A 333 12.06 -17.30 7.70
N LYS A 334 13.04 -16.61 8.29
CA LYS A 334 14.43 -16.60 7.83
C LYS A 334 15.28 -17.69 8.46
N LEU A 335 14.86 -18.27 9.59
CA LEU A 335 15.59 -19.34 10.25
C LEU A 335 15.80 -20.54 9.34
N ASN A 336 16.97 -21.16 9.46
CA ASN A 336 17.35 -22.44 8.91
C ASN A 336 17.30 -23.53 9.99
N ARG A 337 17.36 -24.80 9.56
CA ARG A 337 17.47 -25.96 10.45
C ARG A 337 18.75 -25.89 11.30
N GLU A 338 19.85 -25.43 10.71
CA GLU A 338 21.17 -25.29 11.33
C GLU A 338 21.25 -24.19 12.39
N ASP A 339 20.35 -23.20 12.35
CA ASP A 339 20.30 -22.12 13.33
C ASP A 339 19.77 -22.59 14.70
N ILE A 340 19.21 -23.80 14.79
CA ILE A 340 18.58 -24.34 15.98
C ILE A 340 19.54 -25.22 16.76
N ASP A 341 19.89 -24.78 17.97
CA ASP A 341 20.56 -25.61 18.95
C ASP A 341 19.52 -26.30 19.85
N PHE A 342 19.32 -27.60 19.62
CA PHE A 342 18.39 -28.41 20.41
C PHE A 342 18.93 -28.80 21.79
N HIS A 343 20.24 -28.71 22.03
CA HIS A 343 20.84 -29.01 23.34
C HIS A 343 20.57 -27.83 24.28
N GLU A 344 21.00 -26.63 23.88
CA GLU A 344 20.83 -25.40 24.66
C GLU A 344 19.43 -24.79 24.53
N ARG A 345 18.59 -25.30 23.61
CA ARG A 345 17.24 -24.80 23.30
C ARG A 345 17.26 -23.31 22.94
N GLN A 346 18.13 -22.95 22.02
CA GLN A 346 18.33 -21.58 21.58
C GLN A 346 18.50 -21.48 20.06
N CYS A 347 18.31 -20.29 19.51
CA CYS A 347 18.72 -19.97 18.16
C CYS A 347 19.12 -18.51 18.01
N VAL A 348 19.91 -18.22 16.98
CA VAL A 348 20.34 -16.86 16.64
C VAL A 348 19.37 -16.25 15.62
N VAL A 349 18.92 -15.02 15.87
CA VAL A 349 17.98 -14.32 15.00
C VAL A 349 18.50 -12.94 14.60
N PHE A 350 18.28 -12.57 13.34
CA PHE A 350 18.74 -11.31 12.77
C PHE A 350 17.65 -10.24 12.80
N GLY A 351 17.83 -9.23 13.65
CA GLY A 351 16.94 -8.08 13.78
C GLY A 351 17.16 -6.99 12.72
N LYS A 352 16.47 -5.86 12.89
CA LYS A 352 16.66 -4.67 12.03
C LYS A 352 18.09 -4.14 12.17
N GLY A 353 18.73 -3.84 11.04
CA GLY A 353 20.14 -3.42 10.99
C GLY A 353 21.14 -4.57 11.18
N ASN A 354 20.72 -5.80 10.84
CA ASN A 354 21.52 -7.03 10.95
C ASN A 354 22.06 -7.32 12.37
N LYS A 355 21.35 -6.82 13.40
CA LYS A 355 21.73 -7.08 14.80
C LYS A 355 21.30 -8.47 15.19
N GLU A 356 22.27 -9.29 15.55
CA GLU A 356 22.04 -10.63 16.06
C GLU A 356 21.58 -10.60 17.53
N ARG A 357 20.72 -11.56 17.88
CA ARG A 357 20.45 -11.90 19.27
C ARG A 357 20.11 -13.37 19.38
N VAL A 358 20.44 -13.96 20.54
CA VAL A 358 19.99 -15.29 20.90
C VAL A 358 18.56 -15.21 21.44
N VAL A 359 17.71 -16.14 21.01
CA VAL A 359 16.38 -16.37 21.60
C VAL A 359 16.30 -17.79 22.12
N TYR A 360 15.55 -17.96 23.20
CA TYR A 360 15.41 -19.24 23.90
C TYR A 360 14.01 -19.80 23.68
N PHE A 361 13.89 -21.13 23.64
CA PHE A 361 12.62 -21.83 23.59
C PHE A 361 12.54 -22.91 24.67
N ASN A 362 11.32 -23.32 25.01
CA ASN A 362 11.11 -24.27 26.11
C ASN A 362 11.18 -25.74 25.63
N ALA A 363 11.14 -26.68 26.59
CA ALA A 363 11.19 -28.12 26.29
C ALA A 363 10.05 -28.61 25.39
N ARG A 364 8.85 -28.05 25.54
CA ARG A 364 7.68 -28.40 24.70
C ARG A 364 7.94 -28.01 23.24
N THR A 365 8.42 -26.78 23.01
CA THR A 365 8.80 -26.31 21.67
C THR A 365 9.88 -27.18 21.05
N LYS A 366 10.90 -27.61 21.83
CA LYS A 366 11.93 -28.56 21.36
C LYS A 366 11.28 -29.84 20.81
N LEU A 367 10.39 -30.46 21.58
CA LEU A 367 9.73 -31.71 21.18
C LEU A 367 8.91 -31.54 19.90
N HIS A 368 8.09 -30.49 19.80
CA HIS A 368 7.27 -30.25 18.62
C HIS A 368 8.08 -29.88 17.38
N LEU A 369 9.17 -29.11 17.54
CA LEU A 369 10.12 -28.85 16.46
C LEU A 369 10.76 -30.15 15.96
N GLN A 370 11.25 -31.01 16.85
CA GLN A 370 11.85 -32.29 16.47
C GLN A 370 10.83 -33.19 15.76
N GLN A 371 9.61 -33.29 16.27
CA GLN A 371 8.54 -34.06 15.63
C GLN A 371 8.20 -33.53 14.23
N TYR A 372 8.20 -32.21 14.05
CA TYR A 372 7.99 -31.58 12.76
C TYR A 372 9.15 -31.89 11.81
N LEU A 373 10.40 -31.66 12.22
CA LEU A 373 11.58 -31.88 11.39
C LEU A 373 11.76 -33.35 11.00
N ASN A 374 11.53 -34.28 11.93
CA ASN A 374 11.58 -35.73 11.67
C ASN A 374 10.50 -36.18 10.69
N GLY A 375 9.42 -35.41 10.54
CA GLY A 375 8.35 -35.67 9.56
C GLY A 375 8.60 -35.05 8.19
N ARG A 376 9.71 -34.33 7.98
CA ARG A 376 10.04 -33.71 6.70
C ARG A 376 10.81 -34.67 5.82
N THR A 377 10.44 -34.69 4.54
CA THR A 377 11.09 -35.48 3.49
C THR A 377 11.82 -34.62 2.46
N ASP A 378 11.77 -33.29 2.62
CA ASP A 378 12.44 -32.33 1.75
C ASP A 378 13.86 -31.99 2.23
N ASP A 379 14.67 -31.44 1.33
CA ASP A 379 16.05 -30.99 1.55
C ASP A 379 16.16 -29.48 1.82
N ASN A 380 15.03 -28.76 1.93
CA ASN A 380 15.06 -27.31 2.06
C ASN A 380 15.66 -26.89 3.42
N PRO A 381 16.70 -26.03 3.43
CA PRO A 381 17.40 -25.65 4.66
C PRO A 381 16.54 -24.79 5.59
N ALA A 382 15.47 -24.15 5.09
CA ALA A 382 14.57 -23.34 5.91
C ALA A 382 13.99 -24.16 7.07
N LEU A 383 13.87 -23.55 8.25
CA LEU A 383 13.28 -24.19 9.42
C LEU A 383 11.81 -24.55 9.16
N PHE A 384 11.02 -23.64 8.59
CA PHE A 384 9.61 -23.85 8.28
C PHE A 384 9.31 -23.69 6.78
N VAL A 385 8.59 -24.67 6.22
CA VAL A 385 8.26 -24.74 4.78
C VAL A 385 6.76 -24.93 4.50
N SER A 386 6.35 -24.76 3.24
CA SER A 386 5.00 -25.06 2.77
C SER A 386 4.66 -26.54 2.93
N LEU A 387 3.38 -26.86 3.17
CA LEU A 387 2.92 -28.25 3.30
C LEU A 387 2.96 -28.99 1.96
N HIS A 388 2.77 -28.27 0.86
CA HIS A 388 2.76 -28.85 -0.48
C HIS A 388 4.15 -28.76 -1.11
N SER A 389 4.47 -29.77 -1.92
CA SER A 389 5.61 -29.77 -2.83
C SER A 389 5.60 -28.48 -3.68
N PRO A 390 6.75 -27.82 -3.90
CA PRO A 390 8.12 -28.27 -3.61
C PRO A 390 8.66 -27.88 -2.22
N HIS A 391 7.81 -27.73 -1.21
CA HIS A 391 8.21 -27.41 0.18
C HIS A 391 9.09 -26.15 0.28
N THR A 392 8.61 -25.08 -0.34
CA THR A 392 9.27 -23.77 -0.31
C THR A 392 9.27 -23.15 1.09
N ARG A 393 10.28 -22.33 1.39
CA ARG A 393 10.34 -21.51 2.62
C ARG A 393 9.05 -20.72 2.81
N LEU A 394 8.51 -20.72 4.03
CA LEU A 394 7.31 -19.93 4.31
C LEU A 394 7.55 -18.43 4.13
N THR A 395 6.54 -17.74 3.60
CA THR A 395 6.53 -16.28 3.55
C THR A 395 5.91 -15.71 4.83
N ILE A 396 6.20 -14.44 5.13
CA ILE A 396 5.59 -13.70 6.26
C ILE A 396 4.06 -13.79 6.18
N SER A 397 3.51 -13.47 5.01
CA SER A 397 2.07 -13.51 4.76
C SER A 397 1.50 -14.92 4.92
N GLY A 398 2.24 -15.96 4.52
CA GLY A 398 1.82 -17.35 4.71
C GLY A 398 1.63 -17.72 6.18
N VAL A 399 2.58 -17.33 7.03
CA VAL A 399 2.48 -17.55 8.50
C VAL A 399 1.33 -16.73 9.09
N GLU A 400 1.20 -15.45 8.74
CA GLU A 400 0.14 -14.58 9.25
C GLU A 400 -1.26 -15.06 8.86
N VAL A 401 -1.47 -15.45 7.60
CA VAL A 401 -2.74 -15.99 7.12
C VAL A 401 -3.07 -17.29 7.85
N ARG A 402 -2.08 -18.17 8.05
CA ARG A 402 -2.32 -19.45 8.73
C ARG A 402 -2.73 -19.24 10.19
N ILE A 403 -2.00 -18.41 10.94
CA ILE A 403 -2.31 -18.10 12.34
C ILE A 403 -3.66 -17.41 12.46
N ARG A 404 -3.98 -16.47 11.57
CA ARG A 404 -5.28 -15.80 11.55
C ARG A 404 -6.41 -16.80 11.31
N LYS A 405 -6.22 -17.77 10.41
CA LYS A 405 -7.19 -18.83 10.14
C LYS A 405 -7.43 -19.71 11.38
N LEU A 406 -6.37 -20.11 12.09
CA LEU A 406 -6.49 -20.86 13.35
C LEU A 406 -7.27 -20.06 14.40
N GLY A 407 -6.94 -18.79 14.59
CA GLY A 407 -7.69 -17.91 15.50
C GLY A 407 -9.17 -17.79 15.12
N HIS A 408 -9.47 -17.64 13.83
CA HIS A 408 -10.86 -17.57 13.35
C HIS A 408 -11.64 -18.86 13.61
N THR A 409 -11.04 -20.03 13.40
CA THR A 409 -11.68 -21.33 13.68
C THR A 409 -12.06 -21.49 15.15
N LEU A 410 -11.33 -20.84 16.05
CA LEU A 410 -11.57 -20.86 17.49
C LEU A 410 -12.37 -19.64 18.00
N SER A 411 -12.92 -18.82 17.09
CA SER A 411 -13.61 -17.57 17.44
C SER A 411 -12.74 -16.60 18.28
N MET A 412 -11.42 -16.66 18.12
CA MET A 412 -10.48 -15.79 18.81
C MET A 412 -10.19 -14.54 17.99
N PRO A 413 -10.45 -13.33 18.51
CA PRO A 413 -10.23 -12.11 17.76
C PRO A 413 -8.73 -11.82 17.57
N LYS A 414 -8.39 -11.47 16.32
CA LYS A 414 -7.11 -10.84 15.94
C LYS A 414 -5.87 -11.64 16.37
N VAL A 415 -5.88 -12.96 16.24
CA VAL A 415 -4.67 -13.78 16.47
C VAL A 415 -3.67 -13.55 15.34
N HIS A 416 -2.47 -13.11 15.69
CA HIS A 416 -1.37 -12.82 14.77
C HIS A 416 -0.02 -12.96 15.50
N PRO A 417 1.13 -13.13 14.81
CA PRO A 417 2.44 -13.33 15.45
C PRO A 417 2.78 -12.32 16.54
N HIS A 418 2.48 -11.04 16.32
CA HIS A 418 2.73 -10.01 17.33
C HIS A 418 1.91 -10.19 18.63
N LYS A 419 0.74 -10.87 18.61
CA LYS A 419 -0.03 -11.18 19.83
C LYS A 419 0.72 -12.19 20.73
N PHE A 420 1.41 -13.17 20.14
CA PHE A 420 2.30 -14.10 20.86
C PHE A 420 3.47 -13.38 21.53
N ARG A 421 4.17 -12.50 20.79
CA ARG A 421 5.27 -11.69 21.35
C ARG A 421 4.81 -10.89 22.58
N ARG A 422 3.63 -10.27 22.47
CA ARG A 422 3.05 -9.46 23.55
C ARG A 422 2.67 -10.32 24.75
N THR A 423 2.08 -11.49 24.49
CA THR A 423 1.74 -12.47 25.53
C THR A 423 2.98 -12.91 26.29
N LEU A 424 4.08 -13.25 25.58
CA LEU A 424 5.34 -13.61 26.22
C LEU A 424 5.92 -12.46 27.04
N ALA A 425 5.90 -11.23 26.50
CA ALA A 425 6.40 -10.05 27.20
C ALA A 425 5.65 -9.81 28.52
N THR A 426 4.32 -9.80 28.47
CA THR A 426 3.46 -9.63 29.65
C THR A 426 3.67 -10.76 30.64
N MET A 427 3.65 -12.03 30.19
CA MET A 427 3.88 -13.18 31.07
C MET A 427 5.25 -13.14 31.75
N ALA A 428 6.31 -12.75 31.04
CA ALA A 428 7.65 -12.65 31.62
C ALA A 428 7.72 -11.57 32.71
N ILE A 429 7.11 -10.41 32.47
CA ILE A 429 7.03 -9.31 33.44
C ILE A 429 6.20 -9.73 34.66
N ASP A 430 5.05 -10.37 34.44
CA ASP A 430 4.16 -10.86 35.51
C ASP A 430 4.85 -11.94 36.37
N LYS A 431 5.72 -12.76 35.78
CA LYS A 431 6.58 -13.72 36.50
C LYS A 431 7.79 -13.07 37.18
N GLY A 432 7.92 -11.74 37.12
CA GLY A 432 8.95 -10.97 37.81
C GLY A 432 10.29 -10.87 37.09
N MET A 433 10.33 -11.14 35.77
CA MET A 433 11.54 -10.89 34.98
C MET A 433 11.81 -9.37 34.88
N PRO A 434 13.03 -8.89 35.16
CA PRO A 434 13.39 -7.49 35.01
C PRO A 434 13.12 -6.98 33.59
N ILE A 435 12.58 -5.77 33.48
CA ILE A 435 12.13 -5.21 32.20
C ILE A 435 13.27 -5.08 31.18
N GLU A 436 14.48 -4.82 31.65
CA GLU A 436 15.71 -4.74 30.86
C GLU A 436 16.06 -6.09 30.24
N GLN A 437 15.82 -7.18 30.96
CA GLN A 437 16.02 -8.54 30.45
C GLN A 437 14.95 -8.88 29.41
N VAL A 438 13.69 -8.53 29.65
CA VAL A 438 12.61 -8.69 28.67
C VAL A 438 12.89 -7.86 27.40
N GLN A 439 13.40 -6.64 27.55
CA GLN A 439 13.80 -5.78 26.43
C GLN A 439 14.88 -6.45 25.56
N ARG A 440 15.92 -7.01 26.20
CA ARG A 440 17.01 -7.73 25.51
C ARG A 440 16.49 -8.99 24.82
N LEU A 441 15.70 -9.81 25.52
CA LEU A 441 15.07 -11.03 25.00
C LEU A 441 14.26 -10.74 23.73
N LEU A 442 13.44 -9.69 23.76
CA LEU A 442 12.60 -9.31 22.62
C LEU A 442 13.32 -8.45 21.57
N GLY A 443 14.56 -8.04 21.81
CA GLY A 443 15.33 -7.20 20.89
C GLY A 443 14.64 -5.86 20.59
N HIS A 444 14.18 -5.17 21.64
CA HIS A 444 13.63 -3.81 21.54
C HIS A 444 14.74 -2.77 21.69
N VAL A 445 14.86 -1.87 20.71
CA VAL A 445 15.86 -0.78 20.75
C VAL A 445 15.52 0.24 21.82
N ARG A 446 14.24 0.59 21.97
CA ARG A 446 13.76 1.54 22.97
C ARG A 446 13.02 0.83 24.09
N ILE A 447 13.36 1.16 25.33
CA ILE A 447 12.71 0.63 26.53
C ILE A 447 11.21 0.95 26.57
N ASP A 448 10.80 2.11 26.03
CA ASP A 448 9.40 2.52 25.88
C ASP A 448 8.52 1.45 25.23
N THR A 449 9.09 0.69 24.28
CA THR A 449 8.36 -0.38 23.59
C THR A 449 8.01 -1.53 24.55
N THR A 450 8.92 -1.84 25.49
CA THR A 450 8.72 -2.85 26.52
C THR A 450 7.86 -2.33 27.67
N LEU A 451 7.99 -1.04 28.03
CA LEU A 451 7.18 -0.39 29.06
C LEU A 451 5.69 -0.46 28.78
N HIS A 452 5.29 -0.43 27.49
CA HIS A 452 3.89 -0.66 27.11
C HIS A 452 3.30 -2.00 27.59
N TYR A 453 4.14 -2.99 27.91
CA TYR A 453 3.70 -4.27 28.48
C TYR A 453 3.70 -4.28 30.01
N ALA A 454 4.47 -3.39 30.65
CA ALA A 454 4.63 -3.35 32.11
C ALA A 454 3.49 -2.62 32.83
N ILE A 455 2.73 -1.77 32.14
CA ILE A 455 1.69 -0.90 32.72
C ILE A 455 0.49 -1.69 33.29
N VAL A 456 0.43 -3.01 33.11
CA VAL A 456 -0.85 -3.74 33.16
C VAL A 456 -1.17 -4.41 34.50
N ASN A 457 -0.34 -4.36 35.55
CA ASN A 457 -0.71 -5.10 36.77
C ASN A 457 -0.27 -4.45 38.09
N GLN A 458 -1.23 -3.88 38.85
CA GLN A 458 -1.02 -3.49 40.25
C GLN A 458 -0.58 -4.67 41.13
N ASN A 459 -0.90 -5.92 40.75
CA ASN A 459 -0.39 -7.09 41.47
C ASN A 459 1.13 -7.24 41.36
N ASN A 460 1.75 -6.80 40.26
CA ASN A 460 3.21 -6.83 40.12
C ASN A 460 3.86 -5.83 41.07
N VAL A 461 3.24 -4.67 41.28
CA VAL A 461 3.70 -3.69 42.28
C VAL A 461 3.61 -4.29 43.68
N LYS A 462 2.50 -4.97 44.01
CA LYS A 462 2.32 -5.66 45.30
C LYS A 462 3.32 -6.80 45.52
N LEU A 463 3.56 -7.63 44.50
CA LEU A 463 4.52 -8.74 44.56
C LEU A 463 5.96 -8.22 44.66
N ALA A 464 6.31 -7.19 43.89
CA ALA A 464 7.63 -6.56 43.97
C ALA A 464 7.86 -5.92 45.33
N HIS A 465 6.87 -5.20 45.88
CA HIS A 465 6.94 -4.66 47.23
C HIS A 465 7.15 -5.77 48.26
N LYS A 466 6.39 -6.86 48.19
CA LYS A 466 6.57 -8.02 49.10
C LYS A 466 7.92 -8.73 48.91
N LYS A 467 8.53 -8.69 47.72
CA LYS A 467 9.79 -9.39 47.45
C LYS A 467 11.02 -8.57 47.86
N TYR A 468 10.96 -7.24 47.67
CA TYR A 468 12.12 -6.36 47.83
C TYR A 468 12.05 -5.48 49.08
N LEU A 469 10.86 -5.24 49.65
CA LEU A 469 10.63 -4.30 50.76
C LEU A 469 9.85 -4.89 51.93
N GLY A 470 9.31 -6.10 51.79
CA GLY A 470 8.62 -6.86 52.85
C GLY A 470 9.28 -8.21 53.04
#